data_AF-A0A6N0NYL3-F1
#
_entry.id   AF-A0A6N0NYL3-F1
#
_cell.length_a   1.000
_cell.length_b   1.000
_cell.length_c   1.000
_cell.angle_alpha   90.00
_cell.angle_beta   90.00
_cell.angle_gamma   90.00
#
_symmetry.space_group_name_H-M   'P 1'
#
loop_
_entity.id
_entity.type
_entity.pdbx_description
1 polymer ?
#
loop_
_entity_poly.entity_id
_entity_poly.type
_entity_poly.pdbx_seq_one_letter_code
_entity_poly.pdbx_strand_id
1 'polypeptide(L)'
;MKESSIRLMVYVTGIGIFALVVVHLLSLSSGGLENNVAYGTVIKELSPSPYSVSLLILLGLVLVHSSLGIRRFLRDVGSKKTSVLLTQIFVGIIFLLVLVIGVMTIR
;
A
#
# COMPACT_ATOMS: atom_id res chain seq x y z
N MET A 1 9.19 18.85 -7.21
CA MET A 1 7.83 18.98 -6.65
C MET A 1 7.86 20.00 -5.53
N LYS A 2 6.89 20.94 -5.53
CA LYS A 2 6.70 21.88 -4.42
C LYS A 2 6.23 21.10 -3.19
N GLU A 3 6.56 21.59 -1.99
CA GLU A 3 6.22 20.92 -0.73
C GLU A 3 4.69 20.77 -0.54
N SER A 4 3.92 21.71 -1.10
CA SER A 4 2.46 21.63 -1.16
C SER A 4 1.94 20.40 -1.90
N SER A 5 2.58 20.01 -3.01
CA SER A 5 2.18 18.82 -3.79
C SER A 5 2.45 17.53 -3.04
N ILE A 6 3.57 17.45 -2.31
CA ILE A 6 3.91 16.28 -1.50
C ILE A 6 2.89 16.13 -0.36
N ARG A 7 2.53 17.23 0.32
CA ARG A 7 1.51 17.22 1.37
C ARG A 7 0.15 16.77 0.84
N LEU A 8 -0.26 17.29 -0.33
CA LEU A 8 -1.52 16.87 -0.95
C LEU A 8 -1.52 15.36 -1.26
N MET A 9 -0.44 14.83 -1.83
CA MET A 9 -0.32 13.39 -2.09
C MET A 9 -0.41 12.55 -0.81
N VAL A 10 0.22 12.99 0.28
CA VAL A 10 0.12 12.31 1.59
C VAL A 10 -1.32 12.28 2.08
N TYR A 11 -2.07 13.37 1.96
CA TYR A 11 -3.48 13.40 2.37
C TYR A 11 -4.38 12.53 1.50
N VAL A 12 -4.24 12.62 0.17
CA VAL A 12 -5.03 11.81 -0.77
C VAL A 12 -4.77 10.32 -0.55
N THR A 13 -3.49 9.92 -0.44
CA THR A 13 -3.13 8.53 -0.18
C THR A 13 -3.60 8.07 1.19
N GLY A 14 -3.48 8.89 2.24
CA GLY A 14 -3.96 8.57 3.59
C GLY A 14 -5.48 8.35 3.65
N ILE A 15 -6.26 9.24 3.02
CA ILE A 15 -7.73 9.09 2.95
C ILE A 15 -8.10 7.85 2.14
N GLY A 16 -7.44 7.60 1.01
CA GLY A 16 -7.68 6.43 0.18
C GLY A 16 -7.37 5.12 0.92
N ILE A 17 -6.24 5.05 1.64
CA ILE A 17 -5.88 3.91 2.48
C ILE A 17 -6.94 3.69 3.54
N PHE A 18 -7.35 4.74 4.26
CA PHE A 18 -8.36 4.62 5.31
C PHE A 18 -9.67 4.04 4.78
N ALA A 19 -10.18 4.57 3.67
CA ALA A 19 -11.41 4.07 3.05
C ALA A 19 -11.30 2.61 2.62
N LEU A 20 -10.21 2.23 1.94
CA LEU A 20 -10.02 0.86 1.46
C LEU A 20 -9.76 -0.14 2.60
N VAL A 21 -9.06 0.28 3.66
CA VAL A 21 -8.86 -0.55 4.87
C VAL A 21 -10.20 -0.81 5.54
N VAL A 22 -11.09 0.18 5.64
CA VAL A 22 -12.44 -0.03 6.20
C VAL A 22 -13.20 -1.08 5.38
N VAL A 23 -13.19 -0.97 4.05
CA VAL A 23 -13.82 -1.97 3.17
C VAL A 23 -13.21 -3.36 3.39
N HIS A 24 -11.88 -3.46 3.46
CA HIS A 24 -11.17 -4.72 3.69
C HIS A 24 -11.54 -5.36 5.04
N LEU A 25 -11.57 -4.58 6.12
CA LEU A 25 -11.93 -5.06 7.45
C LEU A 25 -13.39 -5.50 7.53
N LEU A 26 -14.31 -4.76 6.89
CA LEU A 26 -15.71 -5.15 6.81
C LEU A 26 -15.86 -6.49 6.08
N SER A 27 -15.19 -6.65 4.94
CA SER A 27 -15.19 -7.91 4.18
C SER A 27 -14.58 -9.08 4.96
N LEU A 28 -13.52 -8.85 5.74
CA LEU A 28 -12.93 -9.86 6.61
C LEU A 28 -13.86 -10.25 7.76
N SER A 29 -14.65 -9.31 8.28
CA SER A 29 -15.56 -9.55 9.42
C SER A 29 -16.90 -10.20 9.01
N SER A 30 -17.38 -9.97 7.79
CA SER A 30 -18.70 -10.41 7.34
C SER A 30 -18.75 -11.93 7.17
N GLY A 31 -19.53 -12.64 7.98
CA GLY A 31 -19.61 -14.11 7.93
C GLY A 31 -18.61 -14.86 8.83
N GLY A 32 -17.85 -14.13 9.65
CA GLY A 32 -16.93 -14.67 10.65
C GLY A 32 -15.50 -14.79 10.16
N LEU A 33 -14.55 -14.28 10.97
CA LEU A 33 -13.14 -14.19 10.61
C LEU A 33 -12.54 -15.54 10.22
N GLU A 34 -12.85 -16.61 10.97
CA GLU A 34 -12.34 -17.97 10.73
C GLU A 34 -12.67 -18.48 9.32
N ASN A 35 -13.87 -18.18 8.82
CA ASN A 35 -14.31 -18.59 7.49
C ASN A 35 -13.63 -17.76 6.39
N ASN A 36 -13.42 -16.46 6.65
CA ASN A 36 -12.87 -15.52 5.66
C ASN A 36 -11.35 -15.58 5.53
N VAL A 37 -10.65 -16.12 6.53
CA VAL A 37 -9.21 -16.39 6.46
C VAL A 37 -8.90 -17.83 6.03
N ALA A 38 -9.92 -18.68 5.84
CA ALA A 38 -9.73 -20.01 5.31
C ALA A 38 -9.18 -19.95 3.89
N TYR A 39 -8.19 -20.80 3.59
CA TYR A 39 -7.47 -20.79 2.31
C TYR A 39 -8.39 -20.80 1.08
N GLY A 40 -9.43 -21.63 1.09
CA GLY A 40 -10.40 -21.73 -0.01
C GLY A 40 -11.18 -20.43 -0.26
N THR A 41 -11.55 -19.72 0.80
CA THR A 41 -12.23 -18.43 0.71
C THR A 41 -11.26 -17.36 0.19
N VAL A 42 -10.04 -17.31 0.72
CA VAL A 42 -9.02 -16.34 0.33
C VAL A 42 -8.67 -16.45 -1.16
N ILE A 43 -8.46 -17.66 -1.70
CA ILE A 43 -8.18 -17.82 -3.14
C ILE A 43 -9.36 -17.35 -3.99
N LYS A 44 -10.60 -17.64 -3.56
CA LYS A 44 -11.79 -17.21 -4.28
C LYS A 44 -11.89 -15.68 -4.31
N GLU A 45 -11.63 -15.02 -3.19
CA GLU A 45 -11.62 -13.55 -3.09
C GLU A 45 -10.46 -12.91 -3.87
N LEU A 46 -9.32 -13.61 -3.96
CA LEU A 46 -8.15 -13.20 -4.75
C LEU A 46 -8.28 -13.48 -6.24
N SER A 47 -9.30 -14.23 -6.68
CA SER A 47 -9.62 -14.35 -8.11
C SER A 47 -9.97 -12.97 -8.70
N PRO A 48 -9.87 -12.78 -10.03
CA PRO A 48 -10.15 -11.49 -10.66
C PRO A 48 -11.56 -10.99 -10.32
N SER A 49 -11.63 -10.03 -9.41
CA SER A 49 -12.84 -9.49 -8.84
C SER A 49 -12.64 -8.00 -8.53
N PRO A 50 -13.71 -7.21 -8.41
CA PRO A 50 -13.57 -5.82 -7.96
C PRO A 50 -12.85 -5.70 -6.61
N TYR A 51 -13.02 -6.68 -5.74
CA TYR A 51 -12.39 -6.71 -4.43
C TYR A 51 -10.87 -6.95 -4.54
N SER A 52 -10.41 -7.93 -5.32
CA SER A 52 -8.97 -8.17 -5.52
C SER A 52 -8.26 -6.98 -6.19
N VAL A 53 -8.93 -6.30 -7.14
CA VAL A 53 -8.44 -5.03 -7.70
C VAL A 53 -8.33 -3.95 -6.62
N SER A 54 -9.31 -3.83 -5.73
CA SER A 54 -9.27 -2.88 -4.62
C SER A 54 -8.10 -3.14 -3.67
N LEU A 55 -7.74 -4.41 -3.44
CA LEU A 55 -6.56 -4.80 -2.65
C LEU A 55 -5.25 -4.39 -3.32
N LEU A 56 -5.14 -4.49 -4.65
CA LEU A 56 -3.96 -3.98 -5.38
C LEU A 56 -3.85 -2.47 -5.31
N ILE A 57 -4.97 -1.77 -5.41
CA ILE A 57 -5.00 -0.30 -5.27
C ILE A 57 -4.58 0.08 -3.85
N LEU A 58 -5.11 -0.61 -2.83
CA LEU A 58 -4.72 -0.41 -1.43
C LEU A 58 -3.22 -0.64 -1.25
N LEU A 59 -2.68 -1.75 -1.77
CA LEU A 59 -1.24 -2.04 -1.74
C LEU A 59 -0.44 -0.91 -2.38
N GLY A 60 -0.79 -0.48 -3.59
CA GLY A 60 -0.13 0.62 -4.29
C GLY A 60 -0.14 1.93 -3.49
N LEU A 61 -1.29 2.28 -2.90
CA LEU A 61 -1.42 3.48 -2.07
C LEU A 61 -0.55 3.40 -0.81
N VAL A 62 -0.53 2.26 -0.12
CA VAL A 62 0.31 2.04 1.08
C VAL A 62 1.80 2.18 0.73
N LEU A 63 2.24 1.62 -0.39
CA LEU A 63 3.64 1.72 -0.83
C LEU A 63 4.00 3.18 -1.14
N VAL A 64 3.15 3.92 -1.86
CA VAL A 64 3.39 5.35 -2.12
C VAL A 64 3.41 6.17 -0.83
N HIS A 65 2.42 5.97 0.05
CA HIS A 65 2.31 6.69 1.32
C HIS A 65 3.54 6.45 2.21
N SER A 66 3.98 5.19 2.30
CA SER A 66 5.16 4.79 3.06
C SER A 66 6.45 5.39 2.49
N SER A 67 6.61 5.42 1.16
CA SER A 67 7.77 6.04 0.50
C SER A 67 7.87 7.54 0.82
N LEU A 68 6.74 8.25 0.79
CA LEU A 68 6.66 9.67 1.17
C LEU A 68 6.98 9.87 2.67
N GLY A 69 6.48 9.00 3.54
CA GLY A 69 6.78 9.00 4.97
C GLY A 69 8.27 8.81 5.26
N ILE A 70 8.90 7.79 4.65
CA ILE A 70 10.34 7.52 4.78
C ILE A 70 11.15 8.72 4.30
N ARG A 71 10.79 9.31 3.15
CA ARG A 71 11.49 10.48 2.61
C ARG A 71 11.45 11.66 3.59
N ARG A 72 10.29 11.89 4.21
CA ARG A 72 10.10 12.96 5.19
C ARG A 72 10.93 12.69 6.45
N PHE A 73 10.80 11.50 7.01
CA PHE A 73 11.56 11.08 8.18
C PHE A 73 13.07 11.26 7.99
N LEU A 74 13.63 10.80 6.87
CA LEU A 74 15.06 10.93 6.59
C LEU A 74 15.52 12.40 6.51
N ARG A 75 14.65 13.29 6.00
CA ARG A 75 14.95 14.73 5.98
C ARG A 75 14.87 15.34 7.37
N ASP A 76 13.89 14.93 8.17
CA ASP A 76 13.67 15.45 9.54
C ASP A 76 14.83 15.06 10.47
N VAL A 77 15.44 13.88 10.29
CA VAL A 77 16.66 13.48 11.03
C VAL A 77 17.96 14.05 10.43
N GLY A 78 17.88 14.94 9.44
CA GLY A 78 19.05 15.63 8.87
C GLY A 78 19.91 14.79 7.91
N SER A 79 19.35 13.73 7.31
CA SER A 79 20.10 12.89 6.36
C SER A 79 20.55 13.68 5.12
N LYS A 80 21.78 13.39 4.64
CA LYS A 80 22.31 13.98 3.41
C LYS A 80 21.40 13.67 2.22
N LYS A 81 21.25 14.62 1.28
CA LYS A 81 20.41 14.46 0.07
C LYS A 81 20.71 13.17 -0.70
N THR A 82 21.98 12.80 -0.82
CA THR A 82 22.43 11.57 -1.48
C THR A 82 21.95 10.31 -0.75
N SER A 83 22.00 10.30 0.58
CA SER A 83 21.50 9.18 1.38
C SER A 83 19.99 9.04 1.23
N VAL A 84 19.23 10.15 1.28
CA VAL A 84 17.78 10.14 1.03
C VAL A 84 17.46 9.56 -0.35
N LEU A 85 18.22 9.96 -1.38
CA LEU A 85 18.03 9.45 -2.74
C LEU A 85 18.31 7.94 -2.83
N LEU A 86 19.44 7.47 -2.29
CA LEU A 86 19.82 6.05 -2.30
C LEU A 86 18.79 5.21 -1.56
N THR A 87 18.32 5.66 -0.39
CA THR A 87 17.27 4.97 0.36
C THR A 87 15.96 4.92 -0.43
N GLN A 88 15.59 6.01 -1.13
CA GLN A 88 14.38 6.01 -1.97
C GLN A 88 14.49 5.05 -3.16
N ILE A 89 15.65 4.93 -3.80
CA ILE A 89 15.88 3.94 -4.87
C ILE A 89 15.72 2.53 -4.31
N PHE A 90 16.40 2.24 -3.19
CA PHE A 90 16.36 0.93 -2.55
C PHE A 90 14.93 0.53 -2.13
N VAL A 91 14.23 1.44 -1.43
CA VAL A 91 12.83 1.25 -1.04
C VAL A 91 11.94 1.08 -2.26
N GLY A 92 12.17 1.86 -3.33
CA GLY A 92 11.44 1.74 -4.59
C GLY A 92 11.56 0.36 -5.23
N ILE A 93 12.75 -0.24 -5.22
CA ILE A 93 12.97 -1.61 -5.73
C ILE A 93 12.20 -2.64 -4.90
N ILE A 94 12.27 -2.54 -3.57
CA ILE A 94 11.53 -3.44 -2.68
C ILE A 94 10.02 -3.30 -2.91
N PHE A 95 9.53 -2.07 -3.01
CA PHE A 95 8.10 -1.80 -3.21
C PHE A 95 7.62 -2.31 -4.57
N LEU A 96 8.43 -2.19 -5.61
CA LEU A 96 8.13 -2.77 -6.92
C LEU A 96 8.03 -4.30 -6.84
N LEU A 97 8.96 -4.96 -6.15
CA LEU A 97 8.93 -6.41 -5.97
C LEU A 97 7.68 -6.86 -5.19
N VAL A 98 7.33 -6.15 -4.12
CA VAL A 98 6.09 -6.41 -3.36
C VAL A 98 4.85 -6.25 -4.25
N LEU A 99 4.81 -5.20 -5.08
CA LEU A 99 3.69 -4.98 -6.00
C LEU A 99 3.58 -6.10 -7.04
N VAL A 100 4.70 -6.53 -7.63
CA VAL A 100 4.74 -7.65 -8.58
C VAL A 100 4.23 -8.93 -7.93
N ILE A 101 4.67 -9.24 -6.71
CA ILE A 101 4.17 -10.41 -5.96
C ILE A 101 2.66 -10.31 -5.75
N GLY A 102 2.16 -9.13 -5.35
CA GLY A 102 0.73 -8.90 -5.18
C GLY A 102 -0.07 -9.15 -6.47
N VAL A 103 0.41 -8.62 -7.60
CA VAL A 103 -0.20 -8.85 -8.92
C VAL A 103 -0.15 -10.32 -9.31
N MET A 104 0.96 -11.02 -9.07
CA MET A 104 1.08 -12.45 -9.37
C MET A 104 0.20 -13.33 -8.48
N THR A 105 -0.20 -12.84 -7.31
CA THR A 105 -1.06 -13.56 -6.37
C THR A 105 -2.52 -13.53 -6.80
N ILE A 106 -2.94 -12.47 -7.51
CA ILE A 106 -4.29 -12.35 -8.08
C ILE A 106 -4.26 -13.01 -9.45
N ARG A 107 -4.79 -14.23 -9.53
CA ARG A 107 -4.85 -15.05 -10.76
C ARG A 107 -6.18 -15.78 -10.85
#